data_AF-A0A242MUN9-F1
#
_entry.id   AF-A0A242MUN9-F1
#
_cell.length_a   1.000
_cell.length_b   1.000
_cell.length_c   1.000
_cell.angle_alpha   90.00
_cell.angle_beta   90.00
_cell.angle_gamma   90.00
#
_symmetry.space_group_name_H-M   'P 1'
#
loop_
_entity.id
_entity.type
_entity.pdbx_description
1 polymer ?
#
loop_
_entity_poly.entity_id
_entity_poly.type
_entity_poly.pdbx_seq_one_letter_code
_entity_poly.pdbx_strand_id
1 'polypeptide(L)'
;MYWVPHEPDQENARDHISLFWEDATLRDVRVRRITNARNWSQQPFTRTARTVSNVLIEGLDESGRLIVHSTLGVTEWRLDQRHLAGLTTHKLELQSGADGARWKIYLKRIDLVNSRDTFANLEIFL
;
A
#
# COMPACT_ATOMS: atom_id res chain seq x y z
N MET A 1 8.74 -4.65 0.72
CA MET A 1 8.77 -3.34 0.06
C MET A 1 7.35 -2.84 -0.14
N TYR A 2 7.11 -1.55 0.02
CA TYR A 2 5.80 -0.92 -0.18
C TYR A 2 5.93 0.16 -1.24
N TRP A 3 5.17 0.00 -2.32
CA TRP A 3 5.39 0.76 -3.55
C TRP A 3 4.08 1.27 -4.13
N VAL A 4 4.03 2.55 -4.45
CA VAL A 4 2.95 3.20 -5.19
C VAL A 4 3.62 4.04 -6.27
N PRO A 5 3.71 3.56 -7.52
CA PRO A 5 4.34 4.29 -8.61
C PRO A 5 3.58 5.57 -8.96
N HIS A 6 4.31 6.53 -9.55
CA HIS A 6 3.69 7.73 -10.13
C HIS A 6 3.23 7.47 -11.56
N GLU A 7 4.03 6.73 -12.33
CA GLU A 7 3.72 6.41 -13.72
C GLU A 7 2.89 5.11 -13.80
N PRO A 8 1.80 5.06 -14.61
CA PRO A 8 0.96 3.87 -14.73
C PRO A 8 1.73 2.60 -15.09
N ASP A 9 2.71 2.73 -15.99
CA ASP A 9 3.52 1.61 -16.50
C ASP A 9 4.92 1.60 -15.87
N GLN A 10 5.07 2.11 -14.65
CA GLN A 10 6.37 2.16 -14.00
C GLN A 10 6.87 0.75 -13.67
N GLU A 11 7.94 0.32 -14.32
CA GLU A 11 8.55 -0.99 -14.06
C GLU A 11 9.63 -0.92 -12.97
N ASN A 12 10.30 0.24 -12.82
CA ASN A 12 11.39 0.44 -11.88
C ASN A 12 11.13 1.62 -10.92
N ALA A 13 11.24 1.35 -9.62
CA ALA A 13 11.10 2.36 -8.57
C ALA A 13 12.36 3.23 -8.35
N ARG A 14 13.50 2.88 -8.96
CA ARG A 14 14.78 3.62 -8.80
C ARG A 14 14.99 4.69 -9.86
N ASP A 15 14.46 4.50 -11.05
CA ASP A 15 14.70 5.38 -12.20
C ASP A 15 13.62 6.46 -12.35
N HIS A 16 12.50 6.30 -11.63
CA HIS A 16 11.35 7.19 -11.67
C HIS A 16 10.83 7.47 -10.26
N ILE A 17 10.33 8.69 -10.06
CA ILE A 17 9.69 9.10 -8.81
C ILE A 17 8.47 8.21 -8.55
N SER A 18 8.27 7.83 -7.30
CA SER A 18 7.08 7.10 -6.83
C SER A 18 6.36 7.94 -5.79
N LEU A 19 5.03 7.81 -5.68
CA LEU A 19 4.25 8.38 -4.58
C LEU A 19 4.71 7.79 -3.24
N PHE A 20 4.99 6.48 -3.22
CA PHE A 20 5.63 5.79 -2.11
C PHE A 20 6.63 4.77 -2.63
N TRP A 21 7.84 4.77 -2.06
CA TRP A 21 8.81 3.69 -2.22
C TRP A 21 9.50 3.47 -0.88
N GLU A 22 8.89 2.64 -0.04
CA GLU A 22 9.21 2.53 1.38
C GLU A 22 9.70 1.11 1.73
N ASP A 23 10.84 1.03 2.43
CA ASP A 23 11.33 -0.19 3.05
C ASP A 23 10.71 -0.40 4.44
N ALA A 24 11.21 -1.37 5.22
CA ALA A 24 10.67 -1.63 6.56
C ALA A 24 10.90 -0.47 7.52
N THR A 25 12.06 0.19 7.43
CA THR A 25 12.44 1.31 8.30
C THR A 25 11.56 2.53 8.04
N LEU A 26 11.38 2.91 6.77
CA LEU A 26 10.52 4.03 6.38
C LEU A 26 9.06 3.79 6.79
N ARG A 27 8.56 2.56 6.62
CA ARG A 27 7.21 2.20 7.09
C ARG A 27 7.07 2.32 8.61
N ASP A 28 8.07 1.90 9.39
CA ASP A 28 8.04 2.04 10.85
C ASP A 28 7.98 3.51 11.27
N VAL A 29 8.80 4.37 10.65
CA VAL A 29 8.76 5.83 10.88
C VAL A 29 7.39 6.40 10.58
N ARG A 30 6.78 6.01 9.45
CA ARG A 30 5.44 6.46 9.06
C ARG A 30 4.36 5.98 10.03
N VAL A 31 4.41 4.72 10.46
CA VAL A 31 3.50 4.19 11.50
C VAL A 31 3.61 5.03 12.77
N ARG A 32 4.83 5.25 13.27
CA ARG A 32 5.06 6.08 14.47
C ARG A 32 4.54 7.50 14.32
N ARG A 33 4.68 8.11 13.13
CA ARG A 33 4.15 9.44 12.85
C ARG A 33 2.63 9.46 12.92
N ILE A 34 1.96 8.51 12.25
CA ILE A 34 0.49 8.45 12.17
C ILE A 34 -0.13 8.15 13.53
N THR A 35 0.48 7.28 14.35
CA THR A 35 -0.04 6.90 15.66
C THR A 35 0.36 7.84 16.79
N ASN A 36 1.23 8.84 16.54
CA ASN A 36 1.64 9.79 17.57
C ASN A 36 0.48 10.70 17.98
N ALA A 37 0.15 10.70 19.27
CA ALA A 37 -0.89 11.54 19.85
C ALA A 37 -0.70 13.05 19.59
N ARG A 38 0.55 13.49 19.38
CA ARG A 38 0.92 14.89 19.08
C ARG A 38 1.02 15.18 17.59
N ASN A 39 0.51 14.30 16.72
CA ASN A 39 0.41 14.61 15.30
C ASN A 39 -0.76 15.57 15.03
N TRP A 40 -0.61 16.83 15.44
CA TRP A 40 -1.64 17.87 15.32
C TRP A 40 -2.10 18.09 13.88
N SER A 41 -1.19 17.90 12.92
CA SER A 41 -1.50 17.99 11.48
C SER A 41 -2.46 16.91 10.99
N GLN A 42 -2.72 15.87 11.79
CA GLN A 42 -3.64 14.75 11.53
C GLN A 42 -4.83 14.73 12.51
N GLN A 43 -5.15 15.87 13.13
CA GLN A 43 -6.39 16.05 13.89
C GLN A 43 -7.38 16.88 13.06
N PRO A 44 -8.64 16.45 12.86
CA PRO A 44 -9.22 15.17 13.31
C PRO A 44 -8.57 13.96 12.61
N PHE A 45 -8.65 12.79 13.25
CA PHE A 45 -8.07 11.55 12.71
C PHE A 45 -8.74 11.13 11.39
N THR A 46 -7.92 10.71 10.43
CA THR A 46 -8.40 10.14 9.17
C THR A 46 -9.14 8.83 9.41
N ARG A 47 -10.34 8.70 8.85
CA ARG A 47 -11.13 7.46 8.84
C ARG A 47 -11.12 6.87 7.45
N THR A 48 -11.06 5.54 7.35
CA THR A 48 -11.06 4.85 6.05
C THR A 48 -12.07 3.72 6.02
N ALA A 49 -12.79 3.59 4.91
CA ALA A 49 -13.46 2.35 4.52
C ALA A 49 -12.69 1.73 3.35
N ARG A 50 -12.44 0.42 3.41
CA ARG A 50 -11.60 -0.28 2.43
C ARG A 50 -12.36 -1.46 1.85
N THR A 51 -12.38 -1.54 0.54
CA THR A 51 -12.92 -2.67 -0.20
C THR A 51 -11.79 -3.33 -0.97
N VAL A 52 -11.64 -4.62 -0.77
CA VAL A 52 -10.75 -5.48 -1.57
C VAL A 52 -11.64 -6.44 -2.34
N SER A 53 -11.54 -6.41 -3.66
CA SER A 53 -12.33 -7.28 -4.54
C SER A 53 -11.47 -7.82 -5.66
N ASN A 54 -12.06 -8.67 -6.51
CA ASN A 54 -11.42 -9.20 -7.72
C ASN A 54 -10.06 -9.85 -7.40
N VAL A 55 -10.02 -10.64 -6.32
CA VAL A 55 -8.80 -11.31 -5.88
C VAL A 55 -8.45 -12.41 -6.87
N LEU A 56 -7.27 -12.33 -7.46
CA LEU A 56 -6.73 -13.30 -8.41
C LEU A 56 -5.38 -13.80 -7.91
N ILE A 57 -5.21 -15.11 -7.86
CA ILE A 57 -3.90 -15.74 -7.61
C ILE A 57 -3.27 -16.02 -8.98
N GLU A 58 -2.15 -15.37 -9.28
CA GLU A 58 -1.43 -15.57 -10.55
C GLU A 58 -0.58 -16.84 -10.49
N GLY A 59 0.05 -17.12 -9.35
CA GLY A 59 0.93 -18.27 -9.18
C GLY A 59 2.06 -17.97 -8.20
N LEU A 60 3.18 -18.66 -8.36
CA LEU A 60 4.40 -18.42 -7.60
C LEU A 60 5.43 -17.71 -8.49
N ASP A 61 6.17 -16.77 -7.92
CA ASP A 61 7.35 -16.22 -8.57
C ASP A 61 8.56 -17.18 -8.45
N GLU A 62 9.67 -16.82 -9.09
CA GLU A 62 10.92 -17.62 -9.10
C GLU A 62 11.48 -17.91 -7.69
N SER A 63 11.14 -17.08 -6.70
CA SER A 63 11.53 -17.25 -5.31
C SER A 63 10.49 -18.03 -4.49
N GLY A 64 9.46 -18.59 -5.13
CA GLY A 64 8.38 -19.32 -4.48
C GLY A 64 7.36 -18.44 -3.75
N ARG A 65 7.35 -17.11 -4.01
CA ARG A 65 6.39 -16.21 -3.37
C ARG A 65 5.08 -16.19 -4.14
N LEU A 66 3.96 -16.26 -3.43
CA LEU A 66 2.62 -16.22 -4.03
C LEU A 66 2.34 -14.81 -4.57
N ILE A 67 2.08 -14.72 -5.87
CA ILE A 67 1.65 -13.48 -6.52
C ILE A 67 0.13 -13.41 -6.49
N VAL A 68 -0.39 -12.33 -5.91
CA VAL A 68 -1.83 -12.09 -5.75
C VAL A 68 -2.16 -10.69 -6.22
N HIS A 69 -3.13 -10.59 -7.14
CA HIS A 69 -3.71 -9.32 -7.55
C HIS A 69 -5.06 -9.09 -6.86
N SER A 70 -5.39 -7.83 -6.63
CA SER A 70 -6.73 -7.44 -6.20
C SER A 70 -7.03 -6.01 -6.64
N THR A 71 -8.31 -5.69 -6.76
CA THR A 71 -8.76 -4.29 -6.83
C THR A 71 -8.90 -3.75 -5.42
N LEU A 72 -8.25 -2.62 -5.13
CA LEU A 72 -8.39 -1.89 -3.88
C LEU A 72 -9.19 -0.62 -4.13
N GLY A 73 -10.25 -0.43 -3.35
CA GLY A 73 -10.94 0.84 -3.19
C GLY A 73 -10.80 1.34 -1.75
N VAL A 74 -10.42 2.59 -1.57
CA VAL A 74 -10.30 3.24 -0.27
C VAL A 74 -11.08 4.54 -0.30
N THR A 75 -12.14 4.62 0.51
CA THR A 75 -12.78 5.89 0.83
C THR A 75 -12.16 6.42 2.10
N GLU A 76 -11.58 7.61 2.03
CA GLU A 76 -11.02 8.31 3.19
C GLU A 76 -11.88 9.54 3.53
N TRP A 77 -12.00 9.81 4.83
CA TRP A 77 -12.63 11.01 5.35
C TRP A 77 -11.73 11.66 6.39
N ARG A 78 -11.48 12.96 6.22
CA ARG A 78 -10.90 13.79 7.29
C ARG A 78 -11.53 15.18 7.35
N LEU A 79 -11.27 16.01 6.35
CA LEU A 79 -11.87 17.34 6.18
C LEU A 79 -12.90 17.31 5.04
N ASP A 80 -12.52 16.58 3.99
CA ASP A 80 -13.32 16.23 2.83
C ASP A 80 -13.31 14.71 2.63
N GLN A 81 -14.21 14.23 1.76
CA GLN A 81 -14.24 12.84 1.33
C GLN A 81 -13.39 12.69 0.07
N ARG A 82 -12.47 11.72 0.09
CA ARG A 82 -11.70 11.33 -1.09
C ARG A 82 -11.84 9.83 -1.33
N HIS A 83 -11.82 9.44 -2.61
CA HIS A 83 -11.78 8.04 -3.00
C HIS A 83 -10.49 7.75 -3.79
N LEU A 84 -9.79 6.70 -3.40
CA LEU A 84 -8.58 6.21 -4.04
C LEU A 84 -8.84 4.78 -4.51
N ALA A 85 -8.49 4.46 -5.75
CA ALA A 85 -8.68 3.14 -6.31
C ALA A 85 -7.47 2.74 -7.15
N GLY A 86 -7.16 1.44 -7.17
CA GLY A 86 -6.03 0.93 -7.94
C GLY A 86 -5.93 -0.59 -7.95
N LEU A 87 -5.09 -1.08 -8.87
CA LEU A 87 -4.66 -2.48 -8.89
C LEU A 87 -3.60 -2.68 -7.81
N THR A 88 -3.81 -3.66 -6.94
CA THR A 88 -2.84 -4.05 -5.93
C THR A 88 -2.21 -5.36 -6.33
N THR A 89 -0.88 -5.38 -6.40
CA THR A 89 -0.09 -6.61 -6.60
C THR A 89 0.69 -6.91 -5.33
N HIS A 90 0.43 -8.07 -4.74
CA HIS A 90 1.20 -8.57 -3.61
C HIS A 90 2.15 -9.68 -4.05
N LYS A 91 3.33 -9.72 -3.44
CA LYS A 91 4.12 -10.94 -3.33
C LYS A 91 4.09 -11.38 -1.87
N LEU A 92 3.53 -12.56 -1.62
CA LEU A 92 3.37 -13.11 -0.28
C LEU A 92 4.36 -14.24 -0.05
N GLU A 93 5.06 -14.19 1.07
CA GLU A 93 5.99 -15.22 1.49
C GLU A 93 5.37 -16.02 2.64
N LEU A 94 5.33 -17.35 2.51
CA LEU A 94 4.88 -18.22 3.58
C LEU A 94 6.01 -18.36 4.60
N GLN A 95 5.75 -17.98 5.85
CA GLN A 95 6.69 -18.11 6.94
C GLN A 95 6.14 -19.06 7.99
N SER A 96 6.90 -20.12 8.28
CA SER A 96 6.61 -21.04 9.38
C SER A 96 7.24 -20.52 10.67
N GLY A 97 6.45 -20.43 11.74
CA GLY A 97 6.92 -20.08 13.08
C GLY A 97 6.35 -21.01 14.14
N ALA A 98 6.67 -20.75 15.41
CA ALA A 98 6.16 -21.53 16.55
C ALA A 98 4.63 -21.60 16.60
N ASP A 99 3.95 -20.54 16.13
CA ASP A 99 2.48 -20.43 16.11
C ASP A 99 1.84 -20.90 14.79
N GLY A 100 2.58 -21.64 13.96
CA GLY A 100 2.14 -22.14 12.66
C GLY A 100 2.59 -21.29 11.47
N ALA A 101 2.10 -21.63 10.29
CA ALA A 101 2.43 -20.96 9.05
C ALA A 101 1.57 -19.71 8.84
N ARG A 102 2.21 -18.59 8.46
CA ARG A 102 1.54 -17.33 8.18
C ARG A 102 2.10 -16.68 6.92
N TRP A 103 1.25 -15.99 6.18
CA TRP A 103 1.69 -15.16 5.06
C TRP A 103 2.25 -13.84 5.55
N LYS A 104 3.39 -13.42 5.00
CA LYS A 104 3.94 -12.08 5.12
C LYS A 104 3.96 -11.39 3.76
N ILE A 105 3.71 -10.09 3.77
CA ILE A 105 3.83 -9.25 2.59
C ILE A 105 5.31 -8.99 2.34
N TYR A 106 5.88 -9.65 1.33
CA TYR A 106 7.22 -9.35 0.83
C TYR A 106 7.20 -8.06 -0.01
N LEU A 107 6.21 -7.93 -0.91
CA LEU A 107 5.97 -6.74 -1.72
C LEU A 107 4.48 -6.41 -1.70
N LYS A 108 4.15 -5.13 -1.61
CA LYS A 108 2.83 -4.58 -1.97
C LYS A 108 3.05 -3.41 -2.91
N ARG A 109 2.60 -3.56 -4.16
CA ARG A 109 2.55 -2.52 -5.18
C ARG A 109 1.09 -2.09 -5.37
N ILE A 110 0.82 -0.79 -5.42
CA ILE A 110 -0.52 -0.26 -5.73
C ILE A 110 -0.41 0.70 -6.91
N ASP A 111 -0.94 0.30 -8.05
CA ASP A 111 -1.05 1.12 -9.25
C ASP A 111 -2.37 1.91 -9.18
N LEU A 112 -2.29 3.14 -8.64
CA LEU A 112 -3.45 4.02 -8.51
C LEU A 112 -3.95 4.46 -9.90
N VAL A 113 -5.27 4.43 -10.09
CA VAL A 113 -5.91 4.85 -11.36
C VAL A 113 -5.58 6.31 -11.69
N ASN A 114 -5.45 7.17 -10.68
CA ASN A 114 -5.15 8.59 -10.81
C ASN A 114 -3.73 8.94 -10.32
N SER A 115 -2.73 8.06 -10.48
CA SER A 115 -1.37 8.23 -9.94
C SER A 115 -0.66 9.54 -10.34
N ARG A 116 -1.03 10.14 -11.48
CA ARG A 116 -0.49 11.41 -12.00
C ARG A 116 -1.25 12.66 -11.53
N ASP A 117 -2.33 12.50 -10.77
CA ASP A 117 -3.14 13.62 -10.31
C ASP A 117 -2.49 14.34 -9.13
N THR A 118 -2.97 15.53 -8.83
CA THR A 118 -2.52 16.28 -7.64
C THR A 118 -3.23 15.75 -6.40
N PHE A 119 -2.45 15.22 -5.46
CA PHE A 119 -2.99 14.72 -4.19
C PHE A 119 -2.80 15.75 -3.05
N ALA A 120 -3.86 15.96 -2.27
CA ALA A 120 -3.67 16.34 -0.87
C ALA A 120 -2.88 15.23 -0.13
N ASN A 121 -2.28 15.54 1.02
CA ASN A 121 -1.40 14.62 1.75
C ASN A 121 -1.97 13.19 1.84
N LEU A 122 -1.15 12.20 1.45
CA LEU A 122 -1.50 10.78 1.52
C LEU A 122 -1.06 10.21 2.87
N GLU A 123 -1.94 10.32 3.86
CA GLU A 123 -1.64 10.02 5.28
C GLU A 123 -2.16 8.64 5.72
N ILE A 124 -2.46 7.78 4.75
CA ILE A 124 -2.95 6.41 4.95
C ILE A 124 -2.07 5.41 4.20
N PHE A 125 -1.90 4.22 4.75
CA PHE A 125 -1.38 3.09 3.97
C PHE A 125 -2.48 2.61 3.04
N LEU A 126 -2.30 2.66 1.72
CA LEU A 126 -3.15 1.94 0.77
C LEU A 126 -2.95 0.44 0.93
#